data_AF-A0A0D2M410-F1
#
_entry.id   AF-A0A0D2M410-F1
#
_cell.length_a   1.000
_cell.length_b   1.000
_cell.length_c   1.000
_cell.angle_alpha   90.00
_cell.angle_beta   90.00
_cell.angle_gamma   90.00
#
_symmetry.space_group_name_H-M   'P 1'
#
loop_
_entity.id
_entity.type
_entity.pdbx_description
1 polymer ?
#
loop_
_entity_poly.entity_id
_entity_poly.type
_entity_poly.pdbx_seq_one_letter_code
_entity_poly.pdbx_strand_id
1 'polypeptide(L)'
;MSISKIPLVVLFSFAYKRCITPPNPAAPKAERISNKTLNTTWYTQNMLRYARLLAGLAEVAIILAANSPDEPLSKLILDMLLFEGGNAANLRLTPATLAGGLMMIAGTLIRVVTFRYLGQFFRFEASIQKDHQLITGGPYAIVRHPSYTGLLISHVGWFLWQFGEGSWVLESGLWRTLLGKLGVLAFTVLVILGSIHLTFGRMSSEDRALQERFGPQWDRWASRVRYMVVPGVY
;
A
#
# COMPACT_ATOMS: atom_id res chain seq x y z
N MET A 1 -17.99 17.24 14.10
CA MET A 1 -17.08 16.51 13.18
C MET A 1 -15.74 16.29 13.86
N SER A 2 -15.06 15.16 13.67
CA SER A 2 -13.84 14.86 14.44
C SER A 2 -12.59 15.49 13.80
N ILE A 3 -12.28 16.75 14.12
CA ILE A 3 -11.04 17.44 13.68
C ILE A 3 -9.80 16.61 14.04
N SER A 4 -9.83 15.87 15.15
CA SER A 4 -8.77 14.95 15.59
C SER A 4 -8.43 13.84 14.59
N LYS A 5 -9.27 13.57 13.58
CA LYS A 5 -8.99 12.59 12.53
C LYS A 5 -7.97 13.12 11.50
N ILE A 6 -7.89 14.44 11.28
CA ILE A 6 -6.98 15.07 10.31
C ILE A 6 -5.51 14.64 10.50
N PRO A 7 -4.90 14.76 11.71
CA PRO A 7 -3.52 14.33 11.89
C PRO A 7 -3.31 12.83 11.60
N LEU A 8 -4.32 11.99 11.84
CA LEU A 8 -4.26 10.57 11.53
C LEU A 8 -4.33 10.31 10.01
N VAL A 9 -5.18 11.04 9.27
CA VAL A 9 -5.23 10.97 7.80
C VAL A 9 -3.85 11.27 7.23
N VAL A 10 -3.19 12.33 7.72
CA VAL A 10 -1.84 12.73 7.26
C VAL A 10 -0.81 11.66 7.62
N LEU A 11 -0.80 11.20 8.88
CA LEU A 11 0.14 10.19 9.37
C LEU A 11 0.04 8.88 8.58
N PHE A 12 -1.16 8.33 8.44
CA PHE A 12 -1.37 7.06 7.75
C PHE A 12 -1.09 7.19 6.25
N SER A 13 -1.49 8.31 5.62
CA SER A 13 -1.16 8.59 4.22
C SER A 13 0.36 8.68 4.01
N PHE A 14 1.08 9.34 4.92
CA PHE A 14 2.53 9.42 4.88
C PHE A 14 3.19 8.05 5.08
N ALA A 15 2.74 7.28 6.08
CA ALA A 15 3.25 5.92 6.33
C ALA A 15 3.09 5.03 5.10
N TYR A 16 1.91 5.03 4.48
CA TYR A 16 1.64 4.23 3.30
C TYR A 16 2.38 4.74 2.06
N LYS A 17 2.52 6.07 1.88
CA LYS A 17 3.41 6.64 0.86
C LYS A 17 4.84 6.13 1.04
N ARG A 18 5.36 6.14 2.26
CA ARG A 18 6.71 5.64 2.56
C ARG A 18 6.85 4.15 2.25
N CYS A 19 5.82 3.36 2.56
CA CYS A 19 5.73 1.96 2.19
C CYS A 19 5.93 1.80 0.69
N ILE A 20 5.15 2.47 -0.16
CA ILE A 20 5.23 2.29 -1.63
C ILE A 20 6.31 3.13 -2.33
N THR A 21 7.22 3.80 -1.60
CA THR A 21 8.30 4.59 -2.21
C THR A 21 9.59 3.79 -2.28
N PRO A 22 10.22 3.63 -3.46
CA PRO A 22 11.48 2.89 -3.56
C PRO A 22 12.60 3.58 -2.76
N PRO A 23 13.38 2.84 -1.96
CA PRO A 23 14.49 3.40 -1.20
C PRO A 23 15.69 3.75 -2.08
N ASN A 24 15.82 3.10 -3.24
CA ASN A 24 16.92 3.28 -4.18
C ASN A 24 16.39 3.54 -5.60
N PRO A 25 17.19 4.13 -6.51
CA PRO A 25 16.81 4.32 -7.93
C PRO A 25 16.41 3.03 -8.64
N ALA A 26 15.66 3.14 -9.73
CA ALA A 26 15.27 1.98 -10.53
C ALA A 26 16.50 1.23 -11.08
N ALA A 27 16.45 -0.10 -11.12
CA ALA A 27 17.55 -0.89 -11.66
C ALA A 27 17.75 -0.64 -13.17
N PRO A 28 18.99 -0.67 -13.70
CA PRO A 28 19.24 -0.64 -15.15
C PRO A 28 18.50 -1.77 -15.87
N LYS A 29 17.99 -1.53 -17.09
CA LYS A 29 17.19 -2.52 -17.82
C LYS A 29 17.90 -3.87 -18.00
N ALA A 30 19.23 -3.85 -18.18
CA ALA A 30 20.04 -5.06 -18.35
C ALA A 30 20.12 -5.96 -17.09
N GLU A 31 19.89 -5.39 -15.89
CA GLU A 31 19.91 -6.14 -14.62
C GLU A 31 18.51 -6.60 -14.21
N ARG A 32 17.47 -6.14 -14.92
CA ARG A 32 16.08 -6.51 -14.61
C ARG A 32 15.82 -7.93 -15.09
N ILE A 33 15.18 -8.70 -14.22
CA ILE A 33 14.61 -9.99 -14.58
C ILE A 33 13.48 -9.71 -15.57
N SER A 34 13.62 -10.24 -16.79
CA SER A 34 12.65 -10.07 -17.88
C SER A 34 11.35 -10.79 -17.52
N ASN A 35 10.46 -10.09 -16.83
CA ASN A 35 9.12 -10.56 -16.60
C ASN A 35 8.16 -9.80 -17.52
N LYS A 36 7.29 -10.54 -18.22
CA LYS A 36 6.12 -9.99 -18.94
C LYS A 36 5.07 -9.36 -18.01
N THR A 37 5.33 -9.33 -16.70
CA THR A 37 4.41 -8.85 -15.67
C THR A 37 4.31 -7.34 -15.66
N LEU A 38 3.15 -6.85 -15.18
CA LEU A 38 2.89 -5.42 -14.96
C LEU A 38 4.07 -4.76 -14.23
N ASN A 39 4.53 -3.61 -14.72
CA ASN A 39 5.63 -2.88 -14.11
C ASN A 39 5.22 -2.40 -12.70
N THR A 40 5.82 -2.98 -11.66
CA THR A 40 5.56 -2.65 -10.24
C THR A 40 5.65 -1.16 -9.97
N THR A 41 6.63 -0.49 -10.59
CA THR A 41 6.85 0.95 -10.42
C THR A 41 5.71 1.73 -11.07
N TRP A 42 5.26 1.34 -12.26
CA TRP A 42 4.09 1.96 -12.90
C TRP A 42 2.81 1.80 -12.06
N TYR A 43 2.56 0.59 -11.57
CA TYR A 43 1.38 0.27 -10.77
C TYR A 43 1.34 1.01 -9.43
N THR A 44 2.47 1.01 -8.72
CA THR A 44 2.54 1.65 -7.39
C THR A 44 2.69 3.17 -7.45
N GLN A 45 3.28 3.73 -8.51
CA GLN A 45 3.63 5.17 -8.57
C GLN A 45 2.68 6.05 -9.38
N ASN A 46 1.96 5.54 -10.40
CA ASN A 46 1.19 6.41 -11.29
C ASN A 46 -0.29 6.49 -10.90
N MET A 47 -1.12 5.54 -11.32
CA MET A 47 -2.58 5.71 -11.21
C MET A 47 -3.09 5.66 -9.76
N LEU A 48 -2.57 4.71 -8.98
CA LEU A 48 -3.06 4.46 -7.63
C LEU A 48 -2.58 5.51 -6.62
N ARG A 49 -1.41 6.10 -6.86
CA ARG A 49 -0.84 7.12 -5.96
C ARG A 49 -1.73 8.36 -5.87
N TYR A 50 -2.20 8.87 -7.01
CA TYR A 50 -3.01 10.09 -7.05
C TYR A 50 -4.40 9.86 -6.48
N ALA A 51 -5.08 8.77 -6.86
CA ALA A 51 -6.39 8.43 -6.32
C ALA A 51 -6.40 8.33 -4.78
N ARG A 52 -5.35 7.73 -4.20
CA ARG A 52 -5.18 7.60 -2.75
C ARG A 52 -4.98 8.95 -2.06
N LEU A 53 -4.12 9.80 -2.61
CA LEU A 53 -3.87 11.13 -2.06
C LEU A 53 -5.11 12.01 -2.15
N LEU A 54 -5.81 11.98 -3.29
CA LEU A 54 -7.04 12.74 -3.52
C LEU A 54 -8.14 12.34 -2.52
N ALA A 55 -8.31 11.06 -2.24
CA ALA A 55 -9.28 10.60 -1.25
C ALA A 55 -8.95 11.12 0.16
N GLY A 56 -7.68 11.09 0.58
CA GLY A 56 -7.26 11.65 1.87
C GLY A 56 -7.42 13.17 1.94
N LEU A 57 -7.13 13.89 0.86
CA LEU A 57 -7.34 15.34 0.75
C LEU A 57 -8.83 15.69 0.78
N ALA A 58 -9.67 14.93 0.08
CA ALA A 58 -11.12 15.10 0.08
C ALA A 58 -11.69 14.93 1.50
N GLU A 59 -11.22 13.92 2.24
CA GLU A 59 -11.62 13.69 3.62
C GLU A 59 -11.23 14.86 4.53
N VAL A 60 -9.99 15.35 4.44
CA VAL A 60 -9.54 16.52 5.21
C VAL A 60 -10.34 17.77 4.84
N ALA A 61 -10.58 18.00 3.56
CA ALA A 61 -11.35 19.15 3.07
C ALA A 61 -12.78 19.14 3.61
N ILE A 62 -13.47 18.00 3.59
CA ILE A 62 -14.83 17.89 4.14
C ILE A 62 -14.82 18.07 5.65
N ILE A 63 -13.87 17.48 6.38
CA ILE A 63 -13.79 17.67 7.84
C ILE A 63 -13.61 19.16 8.17
N LEU A 64 -12.74 19.88 7.45
CA LEU A 64 -12.56 21.32 7.65
C LEU A 64 -13.83 22.10 7.30
N ALA A 65 -14.40 21.88 6.11
CA ALA A 65 -15.59 22.57 5.64
C ALA A 65 -16.80 22.36 6.57
N ALA A 66 -16.98 21.14 7.08
CA ALA A 66 -18.07 20.80 7.99
C ALA A 66 -17.91 21.37 9.40
N ASN A 67 -16.72 21.88 9.78
CA ASN A 67 -16.53 22.62 11.03
C ASN A 67 -16.66 24.14 10.86
N SER A 68 -16.70 24.65 9.62
CA SER A 68 -16.89 26.08 9.31
C SER A 68 -17.95 26.28 8.20
N PRO A 69 -19.21 25.88 8.43
CA PRO A 69 -20.23 25.80 7.36
C PRO A 69 -20.67 27.16 6.81
N ASP A 70 -20.43 28.25 7.54
CA ASP A 70 -20.87 29.59 7.15
C ASP A 70 -20.02 30.19 6.02
N GLU A 71 -18.81 29.67 5.78
CA GLU A 71 -17.92 30.16 4.74
C GLU A 71 -18.37 29.72 3.33
N PRO A 72 -18.31 30.62 2.32
CA PRO A 72 -18.65 30.27 0.93
C PRO A 72 -17.82 29.10 0.37
N LEU A 73 -16.53 29.04 0.75
CA LEU A 73 -15.64 27.97 0.34
C LEU A 73 -16.05 26.62 0.94
N SER A 74 -16.46 26.59 2.21
CA SER A 74 -16.94 25.38 2.86
C SER A 74 -18.18 24.82 2.17
N LYS A 75 -19.13 25.68 1.79
CA LYS A 75 -20.32 25.28 1.03
C LYS A 75 -19.94 24.66 -0.32
N LEU A 76 -19.05 25.32 -1.07
CA LEU A 76 -18.55 24.79 -2.34
C LEU A 76 -17.86 23.41 -2.17
N ILE A 77 -17.04 23.24 -1.13
CA ILE A 77 -16.37 21.97 -0.85
C ILE A 77 -17.38 20.86 -0.53
N LEU A 78 -18.37 21.16 0.32
CA LEU A 78 -19.41 20.21 0.68
C LEU A 78 -20.26 19.84 -0.55
N ASP A 79 -20.67 20.82 -1.37
CA ASP A 79 -21.44 20.57 -2.59
C ASP A 79 -20.68 19.71 -3.62
N MET A 80 -19.35 19.84 -3.70
CA MET A 80 -18.53 19.06 -4.63
C MET A 80 -18.18 17.65 -4.14
N LEU A 81 -18.00 17.46 -2.83
CA LEU A 81 -17.44 16.23 -2.26
C LEU A 81 -18.42 15.42 -1.41
N LEU A 82 -19.58 16.00 -1.07
CA LEU A 82 -20.69 15.34 -0.38
C LEU A 82 -21.83 15.10 -1.39
N PHE A 83 -21.99 13.85 -1.80
CA PHE A 83 -23.02 13.42 -2.73
C PHE A 83 -24.36 13.20 -2.01
N GLU A 84 -25.42 12.96 -2.79
CA GLU A 84 -26.77 12.72 -2.28
C GLU A 84 -26.80 11.60 -1.22
N GLY A 85 -27.31 11.94 -0.03
CA GLY A 85 -27.38 11.04 1.12
C GLY A 85 -26.05 10.83 1.86
N GLY A 86 -25.00 11.60 1.53
CA GLY A 86 -23.78 11.69 2.32
C GLY A 86 -24.00 12.44 3.63
N ASN A 87 -23.22 12.10 4.65
CA ASN A 87 -23.28 12.76 5.95
C ASN A 87 -21.88 13.15 6.44
N ALA A 88 -21.61 14.45 6.33
CA ALA A 88 -20.60 15.20 7.06
C ALA A 88 -20.24 14.52 8.39
N ALA A 89 -21.17 14.61 9.33
CA ALA A 89 -21.01 14.31 10.75
C ALA A 89 -20.47 12.91 11.08
N ASN A 90 -20.60 11.96 10.16
CA ASN A 90 -20.14 10.59 10.34
C ASN A 90 -18.65 10.38 10.04
N LEU A 91 -17.94 11.34 9.44
CA LEU A 91 -16.48 11.28 9.27
C LEU A 91 -15.77 11.33 10.64
N ARG A 92 -15.62 10.15 11.23
CA ARG A 92 -15.01 9.94 12.55
C ARG A 92 -14.06 8.76 12.50
N LEU A 93 -13.25 8.64 13.55
CA LEU A 93 -12.44 7.47 13.76
C LEU A 93 -13.32 6.34 14.31
N THR A 94 -13.19 5.16 13.74
CA THR A 94 -13.89 3.93 14.16
C THR A 94 -12.85 2.86 14.50
N PRO A 95 -13.20 1.82 15.27
CA PRO A 95 -12.27 0.73 15.56
C PRO A 95 -11.70 0.10 14.29
N ALA A 96 -12.52 -0.07 13.24
CA ALA A 96 -12.11 -0.61 11.95
C ALA A 96 -11.10 0.30 11.23
N THR A 97 -11.38 1.60 11.12
CA THR A 97 -10.46 2.55 10.47
C THR A 97 -9.17 2.73 11.29
N LEU A 98 -9.25 2.77 12.63
CA LEU A 98 -8.08 2.81 13.48
C LEU A 98 -7.21 1.56 13.30
N ALA A 99 -7.80 0.36 13.31
CA ALA A 99 -7.10 -0.88 13.02
C ALA A 99 -6.43 -0.82 11.64
N GLY A 100 -7.13 -0.32 10.62
CA GLY A 100 -6.58 -0.10 9.29
C GLY A 100 -5.34 0.81 9.29
N GLY A 101 -5.41 1.95 9.96
CA GLY A 101 -4.29 2.88 10.11
C GLY A 101 -3.09 2.28 10.84
N LEU A 102 -3.33 1.51 11.91
CA LEU A 102 -2.28 0.81 12.64
C LEU A 102 -1.62 -0.28 11.79
N MET A 103 -2.39 -1.02 10.99
CA MET A 103 -1.86 -1.97 10.02
C MET A 103 -1.00 -1.27 8.95
N MET A 104 -1.41 -0.09 8.47
CA MET A 104 -0.59 0.70 7.56
C MET A 104 0.77 1.02 8.16
N ILE A 105 0.81 1.51 9.41
CA ILE A 105 2.06 1.77 10.14
C ILE A 105 2.89 0.49 10.29
N ALA A 106 2.31 -0.59 10.79
CA ALA A 106 3.02 -1.84 11.03
C ALA A 106 3.64 -2.40 9.74
N GLY A 107 2.87 -2.44 8.65
CA GLY A 107 3.35 -2.88 7.34
C GLY A 107 4.46 -1.98 6.79
N THR A 108 4.35 -0.66 6.98
CA THR A 108 5.41 0.29 6.60
C THR A 108 6.69 0.05 7.39
N LEU A 109 6.60 -0.16 8.70
CA LEU A 109 7.77 -0.43 9.54
C LEU A 109 8.49 -1.70 9.08
N ILE A 110 7.75 -2.79 8.83
CA ILE A 110 8.32 -4.03 8.28
C ILE A 110 9.06 -3.76 6.97
N ARG A 111 8.45 -2.98 6.05
CA ARG A 111 9.10 -2.63 4.78
C ARG A 111 10.34 -1.76 4.97
N VAL A 112 10.29 -0.75 5.83
CA VAL A 112 11.45 0.11 6.09
C VAL A 112 12.60 -0.67 6.70
N VAL A 113 12.32 -1.58 7.65
CA VAL A 113 13.34 -2.48 8.21
C VAL A 113 13.93 -3.37 7.10
N THR A 114 13.08 -3.92 6.23
CA THR A 114 13.52 -4.74 5.11
C THR A 114 14.40 -3.94 4.12
N PHE A 115 14.03 -2.70 3.81
CA PHE A 115 14.81 -1.80 2.95
C PHE A 115 16.18 -1.53 3.56
N ARG A 116 16.25 -1.32 4.87
CA ARG A 116 17.51 -1.07 5.57
C ARG A 116 18.40 -2.32 5.60
N TYR A 117 17.81 -3.50 5.81
CA TYR A 117 18.54 -4.77 5.82
C TYR A 117 19.10 -5.15 4.45
N LEU A 118 18.31 -4.98 3.38
CA LEU A 118 18.75 -5.30 2.02
C LEU A 118 19.61 -4.18 1.41
N GLY A 119 19.48 -2.95 1.93
CA GLY A 119 20.34 -1.82 1.59
C GLY A 119 20.33 -1.49 0.09
N GLN A 120 21.51 -1.41 -0.50
CA GLN A 120 21.71 -1.06 -1.91
C GLN A 120 21.11 -2.07 -2.90
N PHE A 121 20.85 -3.30 -2.46
CA PHE A 121 20.30 -4.37 -3.32
C PHE A 121 18.77 -4.27 -3.47
N PHE A 122 18.09 -3.48 -2.63
CA PHE A 122 16.64 -3.32 -2.70
C PHE A 122 16.22 -2.46 -3.89
N ARG A 123 15.44 -3.05 -4.81
CA ARG A 123 14.84 -2.38 -5.97
C ARG A 123 13.38 -2.84 -6.09
N PHE A 124 12.53 -1.97 -6.66
CA PHE A 124 11.12 -2.35 -6.94
C PHE A 124 11.03 -3.23 -8.19
N GLU A 125 11.94 -3.00 -9.15
CA GLU A 125 12.16 -3.91 -10.27
C GLU A 125 12.93 -5.14 -9.79
N ALA A 126 12.40 -6.33 -10.11
CA ALA A 126 13.09 -7.58 -9.82
C ALA A 126 14.42 -7.53 -10.58
N SER A 127 15.53 -7.49 -9.87
CA SER A 127 16.85 -7.38 -10.47
C SER A 127 17.89 -8.09 -9.61
N ILE A 128 18.84 -8.73 -10.29
CA ILE A 128 20.04 -9.30 -9.69
C ILE A 128 21.19 -8.42 -10.15
N GLN A 129 21.76 -7.63 -9.23
CA GLN A 129 22.88 -6.75 -9.55
C GLN A 129 24.18 -7.57 -9.67
N LYS A 130 25.20 -7.01 -10.34
CA LYS A 130 26.48 -7.71 -10.54
C LYS A 130 27.12 -8.18 -9.23
N ASP A 131 27.12 -7.32 -8.23
CA ASP A 131 27.70 -7.59 -6.90
C ASP A 131 26.65 -7.98 -5.86
N HIS A 132 25.50 -8.52 -6.30
CA HIS A 132 24.41 -8.90 -5.41
C HIS A 132 24.86 -9.96 -4.41
N GLN A 133 24.53 -9.76 -3.14
CA GLN A 133 24.80 -10.72 -2.08
C GLN A 133 23.50 -11.29 -1.54
N LEU A 134 23.49 -12.58 -1.21
CA LEU A 134 22.34 -13.21 -0.59
C LEU A 134 22.24 -12.79 0.89
N ILE A 135 21.31 -11.89 1.20
CA ILE A 135 21.04 -11.44 2.56
C ILE A 135 20.10 -12.43 3.26
N THR A 136 20.55 -12.98 4.38
CA THR A 136 19.84 -14.06 5.10
C THR A 136 19.52 -13.73 6.56
N GLY A 137 19.93 -12.55 7.04
CA GLY A 137 19.73 -12.11 8.43
C GLY A 137 18.50 -11.24 8.65
N GLY A 138 18.17 -10.99 9.92
CA GLY A 138 17.07 -10.12 10.31
C GLY A 138 15.71 -10.63 9.81
N PRO A 139 14.87 -9.79 9.16
CA PRO A 139 13.58 -10.23 8.63
C PRO A 139 13.69 -11.40 7.64
N TYR A 140 14.81 -11.52 6.91
CA TYR A 140 15.07 -12.60 5.94
C TYR A 140 15.40 -13.95 6.59
N ALA A 141 15.60 -13.98 7.91
CA ALA A 141 15.72 -15.22 8.67
C ALA A 141 14.35 -15.81 9.05
N ILE A 142 13.26 -15.03 8.91
CA ILE A 142 11.91 -15.42 9.32
C ILE A 142 11.09 -15.86 8.10
N VAL A 143 11.08 -15.04 7.04
CA VAL A 143 10.40 -15.31 5.77
C VAL A 143 11.29 -14.88 4.61
N ARG A 144 11.13 -15.50 3.42
CA ARG A 144 11.96 -15.18 2.24
C ARG A 144 11.72 -13.77 1.70
N HIS A 145 10.49 -13.28 1.84
CA HIS A 145 10.00 -12.06 1.20
C HIS A 145 9.37 -11.05 2.19
N PRO A 146 10.10 -10.58 3.23
CA PRO A 146 9.53 -9.77 4.31
C PRO A 146 8.99 -8.40 3.83
N SER A 147 9.54 -7.84 2.75
CA SER A 147 9.02 -6.60 2.13
C SER A 147 7.62 -6.79 1.55
N TYR A 148 7.32 -7.99 1.03
CA TYR A 148 6.00 -8.31 0.52
C TYR A 148 5.01 -8.52 1.67
N THR A 149 5.44 -9.05 2.81
CA THR A 149 4.65 -9.11 4.05
C THR A 149 4.21 -7.71 4.48
N GLY A 150 5.17 -6.79 4.60
CA GLY A 150 4.88 -5.40 4.94
C GLY A 150 3.95 -4.72 3.94
N LEU A 151 4.14 -5.00 2.63
CA LEU A 151 3.29 -4.46 1.58
C LEU A 151 1.83 -4.94 1.71
N LEU A 152 1.61 -6.24 1.92
CA LEU A 152 0.27 -6.82 2.03
C LEU A 152 -0.46 -6.29 3.27
N ILE A 153 0.21 -6.26 4.43
CA ILE A 153 -0.37 -5.72 5.67
C ILE A 153 -0.78 -4.25 5.46
N SER A 154 0.09 -3.43 4.86
CA SER A 154 -0.23 -2.04 4.56
C SER A 154 -1.40 -1.91 3.58
N HIS A 155 -1.53 -2.79 2.58
CA HIS A 155 -2.65 -2.76 1.64
C HIS A 155 -3.98 -3.08 2.33
N VAL A 156 -4.03 -4.13 3.14
CA VAL A 156 -5.22 -4.47 3.92
C VAL A 156 -5.60 -3.30 4.84
N GLY A 157 -4.62 -2.71 5.52
CA GLY A 157 -4.85 -1.54 6.37
C GLY A 157 -5.41 -0.34 5.59
N TRP A 158 -4.89 -0.09 4.39
CA TRP A 158 -5.40 0.96 3.52
C TRP A 158 -6.84 0.71 3.07
N PHE A 159 -7.21 -0.54 2.77
CA PHE A 159 -8.61 -0.88 2.47
C PHE A 159 -9.51 -0.65 3.69
N LEU A 160 -9.12 -1.09 4.88
CA LEU A 160 -9.91 -0.84 6.10
C LEU A 160 -10.04 0.66 6.41
N TRP A 161 -9.01 1.46 6.14
CA TRP A 161 -9.06 2.92 6.31
C TRP A 161 -10.05 3.57 5.35
N GLN A 162 -10.00 3.20 4.07
CA GLN A 162 -10.79 3.85 3.02
C GLN A 162 -12.22 3.35 2.91
N PHE A 163 -12.48 2.11 3.31
CA PHE A 163 -13.78 1.45 3.17
C PHE A 163 -14.43 1.09 4.51
N GLY A 164 -13.80 1.46 5.63
CA GLY A 164 -14.41 1.32 6.95
C GLY A 164 -15.42 2.42 7.24
N GLU A 165 -16.34 2.15 8.16
CA GLU A 165 -17.29 3.15 8.65
C GLU A 165 -16.57 4.43 9.10
N GLY A 166 -17.16 5.58 8.79
CA GLY A 166 -16.57 6.87 9.05
C GLY A 166 -15.50 7.32 8.04
N SER A 167 -15.23 6.55 6.98
CA SER A 167 -14.36 6.97 5.87
C SER A 167 -15.10 7.87 4.86
N TRP A 168 -14.34 8.63 4.08
CA TRP A 168 -14.90 9.44 3.01
C TRP A 168 -15.68 8.62 1.97
N VAL A 169 -15.21 7.44 1.57
CA VAL A 169 -15.86 6.66 0.50
C VAL A 169 -17.27 6.23 0.89
N LEU A 170 -17.50 5.88 2.16
CA LEU A 170 -18.82 5.47 2.64
C LEU A 170 -19.68 6.68 3.03
N GLU A 171 -19.14 7.63 3.79
CA GLU A 171 -19.94 8.72 4.35
C GLU A 171 -20.19 9.86 3.37
N SER A 172 -19.42 9.96 2.27
CA SER A 172 -19.67 10.98 1.24
C SER A 172 -20.94 10.75 0.43
N GLY A 173 -21.55 9.56 0.49
CA GLY A 173 -22.64 9.19 -0.41
C GLY A 173 -22.16 8.74 -1.80
N LEU A 174 -20.85 8.77 -2.10
CA LEU A 174 -20.28 8.31 -3.38
C LEU A 174 -20.73 6.89 -3.71
N TRP A 175 -20.70 5.98 -2.73
CA TRP A 175 -21.11 4.59 -2.88
C TRP A 175 -22.60 4.39 -3.20
N ARG A 176 -23.45 5.39 -2.90
CA ARG A 176 -24.89 5.36 -3.19
C ARG A 176 -25.19 5.66 -4.65
N THR A 177 -24.34 6.45 -5.29
CA THR A 177 -24.44 6.75 -6.72
C THR A 177 -24.02 5.55 -7.58
N LEU A 178 -24.65 5.36 -8.74
CA LEU A 178 -24.29 4.27 -9.65
C LEU A 178 -22.85 4.43 -10.18
N LEU A 179 -22.48 5.63 -10.60
CA LEU A 179 -21.14 5.94 -11.12
C LEU A 179 -20.07 5.79 -10.04
N GLY A 180 -20.32 6.29 -8.83
CA GLY A 180 -19.40 6.14 -7.70
C GLY A 180 -19.21 4.67 -7.33
N LYS A 181 -20.28 3.88 -7.26
CA LYS A 181 -20.19 2.43 -7.01
C LYS A 181 -19.36 1.73 -8.08
N LEU A 182 -19.63 1.96 -9.37
CA LEU A 182 -18.86 1.35 -10.46
C LEU A 182 -17.39 1.77 -10.43
N GLY A 183 -17.11 3.06 -10.24
CA GLY A 183 -15.75 3.59 -10.19
C GLY A 183 -14.95 3.04 -9.01
N VAL A 184 -15.55 3.03 -7.82
CA VAL A 184 -14.94 2.50 -6.60
C VAL A 184 -14.71 0.99 -6.70
N LEU A 185 -15.66 0.24 -7.28
CA LEU A 185 -15.54 -1.20 -7.42
C LEU A 185 -14.49 -1.57 -8.49
N ALA A 186 -14.48 -0.88 -9.63
CA ALA A 186 -13.45 -1.03 -10.64
C ALA A 186 -12.05 -0.70 -10.10
N PHE A 187 -11.93 0.41 -9.36
CA PHE A 187 -10.68 0.79 -8.69
C PHE A 187 -10.24 -0.28 -7.68
N THR A 188 -11.15 -0.76 -6.83
CA THR A 188 -10.88 -1.78 -5.82
C THR A 188 -10.42 -3.08 -6.44
N VAL A 189 -11.09 -3.56 -7.49
CA VAL A 189 -10.72 -4.77 -8.22
C VAL A 189 -9.35 -4.61 -8.86
N LEU A 190 -9.05 -3.48 -9.49
CA LEU A 190 -7.73 -3.22 -10.08
C LEU A 190 -6.64 -3.17 -9.01
N VAL A 191 -6.92 -2.60 -7.83
CA VAL A 191 -5.98 -2.61 -6.70
C VAL A 191 -5.76 -4.03 -6.18
N ILE A 192 -6.81 -4.82 -5.99
CA ILE A 192 -6.67 -6.19 -5.46
C ILE A 192 -5.93 -7.08 -6.47
N LEU A 193 -6.39 -7.11 -7.72
CA LEU A 193 -5.80 -7.96 -8.76
C LEU A 193 -4.34 -7.57 -9.04
N GLY A 194 -4.06 -6.28 -9.13
CA GLY A 194 -2.70 -5.82 -9.34
C GLY A 194 -1.80 -6.11 -8.12
N SER A 195 -2.28 -5.96 -6.89
CA SER A 195 -1.53 -6.33 -5.69
C SER A 195 -1.22 -7.83 -5.67
N ILE A 196 -2.21 -8.70 -5.91
CA ILE A 196 -2.04 -10.16 -5.93
C ILE A 196 -1.07 -10.58 -7.05
N HIS A 197 -1.27 -10.06 -8.26
CA HIS A 197 -0.42 -10.39 -9.41
C HIS A 197 1.04 -9.96 -9.17
N LEU A 198 1.25 -8.77 -8.60
CA LEU A 198 2.57 -8.25 -8.29
C LEU A 198 3.24 -8.94 -7.11
N THR A 199 2.50 -9.39 -6.10
CA THR A 199 3.11 -10.06 -4.95
C THR A 199 3.38 -11.51 -5.29
N PHE A 200 2.36 -12.30 -5.61
CA PHE A 200 2.49 -13.74 -5.73
C PHE A 200 3.19 -14.18 -7.01
N GLY A 201 2.87 -13.58 -8.16
CA GLY A 201 3.50 -13.93 -9.44
C GLY A 201 4.98 -13.60 -9.48
N ARG A 202 5.42 -12.59 -8.73
CA ARG A 202 6.81 -12.13 -8.74
C ARG A 202 7.71 -12.89 -7.79
N MET A 203 7.23 -13.24 -6.61
CA MET A 203 8.04 -13.93 -5.60
C MET A 203 8.66 -15.22 -6.16
N SER A 204 7.88 -16.04 -6.86
CA SER A 204 8.41 -17.27 -7.48
C SER A 204 9.49 -17.00 -8.53
N SER A 205 9.35 -15.90 -9.30
CA SER A 205 10.37 -15.51 -10.28
C SER A 205 11.65 -14.97 -9.64
N GLU A 206 11.51 -14.24 -8.52
CA GLU A 206 12.63 -13.72 -7.74
C GLU A 206 13.38 -14.87 -7.05
N ASP A 207 12.66 -15.82 -6.45
CA ASP A 207 13.27 -17.02 -5.85
C ASP A 207 14.03 -17.86 -6.88
N ARG A 208 13.45 -18.08 -8.07
CA ARG A 208 14.15 -18.78 -9.15
C ARG A 208 15.42 -18.05 -9.58
N ALA A 209 15.36 -16.72 -9.74
CA ALA A 209 16.53 -15.93 -10.12
C ALA A 209 17.61 -15.93 -9.02
N LEU A 210 17.21 -15.91 -7.75
CA LEU A 210 18.13 -16.05 -6.62
C LEU A 210 18.76 -17.45 -6.57
N GLN A 211 17.98 -18.50 -6.84
CA GLN A 211 18.50 -19.87 -6.93
C GLN A 211 19.48 -20.02 -8.10
N GLU A 212 19.15 -19.51 -9.29
CA GLU A 212 20.05 -19.53 -10.46
C GLU A 212 21.37 -18.80 -10.17
N ARG A 213 21.33 -17.70 -9.41
CA ARG A 213 22.51 -16.90 -9.07
C ARG A 213 23.37 -17.50 -7.95
N PHE A 214 22.75 -17.98 -6.87
CA PHE A 214 23.44 -18.37 -5.63
C PHE A 214 23.49 -19.89 -5.39
N GLY A 215 22.74 -20.67 -6.18
CA GLY A 215 22.73 -22.12 -6.18
C GLY A 215 22.66 -22.73 -4.77
N PRO A 216 23.64 -23.55 -4.36
CA PRO A 216 23.62 -24.23 -3.06
C PRO A 216 23.50 -23.31 -1.84
N GLN A 217 23.96 -22.05 -1.94
CA GLN A 217 23.82 -21.09 -0.84
C GLN A 217 22.35 -20.70 -0.63
N TRP A 218 21.61 -20.50 -1.73
CA TRP A 218 20.17 -20.24 -1.67
C TRP A 218 19.44 -21.47 -1.16
N ASP A 219 19.76 -22.68 -1.65
CA ASP A 219 19.07 -23.91 -1.23
C ASP A 219 19.21 -24.15 0.29
N ARG A 220 20.42 -23.95 0.85
CA ARG A 220 20.66 -24.05 2.30
C ARG A 220 19.94 -23.00 3.14
N TRP A 221 19.70 -21.81 2.58
CA TRP A 221 18.96 -20.78 3.27
C TRP A 221 17.45 -21.02 3.17
N ALA A 222 16.95 -21.32 1.98
CA ALA A 222 15.54 -21.58 1.71
C ALA A 222 15.01 -22.81 2.47
N SER A 223 15.86 -23.83 2.71
CA SER A 223 15.47 -24.99 3.53
C SER A 223 15.24 -24.63 5.00
N ARG A 224 15.93 -23.62 5.53
CA ARG A 224 15.72 -23.09 6.89
C ARG A 224 14.55 -22.11 6.94
N VAL A 225 14.42 -21.28 5.91
CA VAL A 225 13.38 -20.24 5.80
C VAL A 225 12.26 -20.71 4.87
N ARG A 226 11.42 -21.60 5.39
CA ARG A 226 10.39 -22.30 4.61
C ARG A 226 9.31 -21.36 4.05
N TYR A 227 8.93 -20.34 4.82
CA TYR A 227 7.79 -19.47 4.50
C TYR A 227 8.18 -18.36 3.52
N MET A 228 7.33 -18.10 2.52
CA MET A 228 7.54 -17.00 1.58
C MET A 228 7.23 -15.66 2.24
N VAL A 229 6.01 -15.48 2.78
CA VAL A 229 5.50 -14.17 3.22
C VAL A 229 4.94 -14.18 4.63
N VAL A 230 4.14 -15.19 4.98
CA VAL A 230 3.50 -15.28 6.29
C VAL A 230 4.00 -16.54 6.98
N PRO A 231 4.61 -16.43 8.18
CA PRO A 231 4.98 -17.61 8.96
C PRO A 231 3.76 -18.50 9.19
N GLY A 232 3.89 -19.80 8.91
CA GLY A 232 2.81 -20.77 9.09
C GLY A 232 1.83 -20.92 7.92
N VAL A 233 1.98 -20.13 6.84
CA VAL A 233 1.17 -20.27 5.61
C VAL A 233 2.08 -20.75 4.48
N TYR A 234 1.71 -21.88 3.86
CA TYR A 234 2.43 -22.51 2.76
C TYR A 234 1.89 -22.04 1.41
#